data_AF-A0A2M7M0G0-F1
#
_entry.id   AF-A0A2M7M0G0-F1
#
_cell.length_a   1.000
_cell.length_b   1.000
_cell.length_c   1.000
_cell.angle_alpha   90.00
_cell.angle_beta   90.00
_cell.angle_gamma   90.00
#
_symmetry.space_group_name_H-M   'P 1'
#
loop_
_entity.id
_entity.type
_entity.pdbx_description
1 polymer ?
#
loop_
_entity_poly.entity_id
_entity_poly.type
_entity_poly.pdbx_seq_one_letter_code
_entity_poly.pdbx_strand_id
1 'polypeptide(L)'
;SEHDINSPAFSAINAPVEIEDYVFIGPRAIILPGVTIGQGAIIAAGAVVTKLVPPFTIVAGVPARVIGERQIKDLHYRLGRARWFR
;
A
#
# COMPACT_ATOMS: atom_id res chain seq x y z
N SER A 1 0.09 -12.22 5.75
CA SER A 1 -0.62 -12.86 6.86
C SER A 1 -0.19 -12.19 8.15
N GLU A 2 -1.06 -12.15 9.14
CA GLU A 2 -0.71 -11.75 10.51
C GLU A 2 -1.44 -12.67 11.49
N HIS A 3 -1.22 -12.52 12.79
CA HIS A 3 -1.93 -13.29 13.80
C HIS A 3 -2.87 -12.37 14.58
N ASP A 4 -4.09 -12.82 14.82
CA ASP A 4 -5.00 -12.13 15.72
C ASP A 4 -4.50 -12.30 17.16
N ILE A 5 -3.87 -11.25 17.69
CA ILE A 5 -3.36 -11.22 19.06
C ILE A 5 -4.48 -11.24 20.12
N ASN A 6 -5.72 -10.95 19.71
CA ASN A 6 -6.89 -10.97 20.59
C ASN A 6 -7.66 -12.29 20.51
N SER A 7 -7.30 -13.18 19.58
CA SER A 7 -7.86 -14.53 19.49
C SER A 7 -7.16 -15.46 20.49
N PRO A 8 -7.90 -16.21 21.32
CA PRO A 8 -7.30 -17.19 22.25
C PRO A 8 -6.57 -18.32 21.51
N ALA A 9 -6.86 -18.52 20.22
CA ALA A 9 -6.21 -19.52 19.38
C ALA A 9 -5.03 -18.96 18.58
N PHE A 10 -4.69 -17.67 18.73
CA PHE A 10 -3.65 -16.97 17.94
C PHE A 10 -3.79 -17.23 16.42
N SER A 11 -5.04 -17.24 15.95
CA SER A 11 -5.38 -17.64 14.58
C SER A 11 -4.76 -16.71 13.54
N ALA A 12 -4.35 -17.27 12.41
CA ALA A 12 -3.82 -16.49 11.30
C ALA A 12 -4.93 -15.69 10.61
N ILE A 13 -4.71 -14.38 10.43
CA ILE A 13 -5.48 -13.50 9.56
C ILE A 13 -4.83 -13.52 8.18
N ASN A 14 -5.59 -14.01 7.20
CA ASN A 14 -5.22 -14.04 5.81
C ASN A 14 -6.30 -13.29 5.02
N ALA A 15 -5.92 -12.16 4.44
CA ALA A 15 -6.77 -11.38 3.56
C ALA A 15 -5.92 -10.84 2.42
N PRO A 16 -6.50 -10.73 1.20
CA PRO A 16 -5.78 -10.17 0.06
C PRO A 16 -5.38 -8.72 0.34
N VAL A 17 -4.27 -8.30 -0.28
CA VAL A 17 -3.92 -6.89 -0.39
C VAL A 17 -4.31 -6.45 -1.79
N GLU A 18 -5.12 -5.42 -1.88
CA GLU A 18 -5.58 -4.86 -3.14
C GLU A 18 -4.77 -3.61 -3.48
N ILE A 19 -4.17 -3.59 -4.66
CA ILE A 19 -3.36 -2.47 -5.15
C ILE A 19 -4.00 -2.00 -6.45
N GLU A 20 -4.57 -0.79 -6.44
CA GLU A 20 -5.21 -0.21 -7.61
C GLU A 20 -4.18 0.38 -8.59
N ASP A 21 -4.67 0.88 -9.73
CA ASP A 21 -3.82 1.41 -10.79
C ASP A 21 -2.97 2.60 -10.33
N TYR A 22 -1.80 2.75 -10.95
CA TYR A 22 -0.89 3.89 -10.78
C TYR A 22 -0.33 4.11 -9.36
N VAL A 23 -0.50 3.15 -8.46
CA VAL A 23 0.09 3.18 -7.11
C VAL A 23 1.62 3.12 -7.21
N PHE A 24 2.29 3.92 -6.39
CA PHE A 24 3.74 3.81 -6.17
C PHE A 24 4.02 3.22 -4.80
N ILE A 25 4.81 2.15 -4.76
CA ILE A 25 5.24 1.51 -3.51
C ILE A 25 6.76 1.66 -3.38
N GLY A 26 7.18 2.41 -2.38
CA GLY A 26 8.57 2.62 -2.06
C GLY A 26 9.26 1.34 -1.56
N PRO A 27 10.59 1.24 -1.68
CA PRO A 27 11.33 0.06 -1.26
C PRO A 27 11.15 -0.22 0.24
N ARG A 28 11.05 -1.52 0.58
CA ARG A 28 10.87 -2.02 1.95
C ARG A 28 9.60 -1.54 2.67
N ALA A 29 8.59 -1.06 1.94
CA ALA A 29 7.27 -0.87 2.54
C ALA A 29 6.65 -2.23 2.91
N ILE A 30 5.89 -2.27 4.00
CA ILE A 30 5.13 -3.42 4.47
C ILE A 30 3.65 -3.04 4.45
N ILE A 31 2.82 -3.85 3.80
CA ILE A 31 1.38 -3.65 3.73
C ILE A 31 0.70 -4.84 4.42
N LEU A 32 -0.10 -4.55 5.45
CA LEU A 32 -0.76 -5.59 6.24
C LEU A 32 -1.93 -6.24 5.47
N PRO A 33 -2.33 -7.48 5.83
CA PRO A 33 -3.44 -8.18 5.17
C PRO A 33 -4.74 -7.38 5.17
N GLY A 34 -5.52 -7.47 4.09
CA GLY A 34 -6.83 -6.83 3.99
C GLY A 34 -6.79 -5.32 3.72
N VAL A 35 -5.61 -4.75 3.51
CA VAL A 35 -5.46 -3.34 3.14
C VAL A 35 -5.68 -3.16 1.63
N THR A 36 -6.53 -2.21 1.27
CA THR A 36 -6.66 -1.67 -0.09
C THR A 36 -5.83 -0.38 -0.21
N ILE A 37 -5.04 -0.29 -1.28
CA ILE A 37 -4.29 0.91 -1.67
C ILE A 37 -4.96 1.52 -2.89
N GLY A 38 -5.61 2.67 -2.69
CA GLY A 38 -6.39 3.34 -3.72
C GLY A 38 -5.55 3.92 -4.86
N GLN A 39 -6.20 4.13 -6.01
CA GLN A 39 -5.57 4.52 -7.27
C GLN A 39 -4.65 5.71 -7.10
N GLY A 40 -3.44 5.63 -7.66
CA GLY A 40 -2.49 6.73 -7.66
C GLY A 40 -1.88 7.06 -6.30
N ALA A 41 -2.19 6.33 -5.23
CA ALA A 41 -1.60 6.54 -3.91
C ALA A 41 -0.08 6.29 -3.91
N ILE A 42 0.61 6.91 -2.95
CA ILE A 42 2.07 6.84 -2.81
C ILE A 42 2.40 6.32 -1.42
N ILE A 43 3.04 5.15 -1.37
CA ILE A 43 3.57 4.54 -0.16
C ILE A 43 5.06 4.86 -0.08
N ALA A 44 5.48 5.67 0.89
CA ALA A 44 6.88 6.01 1.06
C ALA A 44 7.73 4.79 1.45
N ALA A 45 9.04 4.87 1.20
CA ALA A 45 9.99 3.81 1.55
C ALA A 45 9.92 3.50 3.06
N GLY A 46 9.94 2.20 3.40
CA GLY A 46 9.92 1.73 4.79
C GLY A 46 8.61 1.95 5.55
N ALA A 47 7.53 2.39 4.90
CA ALA A 47 6.24 2.59 5.57
C ALA A 47 5.59 1.24 5.97
N VAL A 48 4.92 1.20 7.12
CA VAL A 48 4.11 0.04 7.57
C VAL A 48 2.64 0.42 7.52
N VAL A 49 1.96 0.00 6.45
CA VAL A 49 0.57 0.36 6.17
C VAL A 49 -0.37 -0.62 6.85
N THR A 50 -1.11 -0.13 7.84
CA THR A 50 -2.02 -0.93 8.68
C THR A 50 -3.50 -0.66 8.42
N LYS A 51 -3.82 0.26 7.51
CA LYS A 51 -5.19 0.71 7.20
C LYS A 51 -5.30 1.04 5.72
N LEU A 52 -6.52 1.05 5.20
CA LEU A 52 -6.84 1.48 3.84
C LEU A 52 -6.21 2.85 3.54
N VAL A 53 -5.65 2.99 2.33
CA VAL A 53 -5.06 4.24 1.84
C VAL A 53 -5.97 4.78 0.73
N PRO A 54 -6.59 5.97 0.90
CA PRO A 54 -7.45 6.53 -0.13
C PRO A 54 -6.70 6.87 -1.43
N PRO A 55 -7.41 6.97 -2.58
CA PRO A 55 -6.81 7.38 -3.84
C PRO A 55 -5.99 8.67 -3.71
N PHE A 56 -4.89 8.75 -4.46
CA PHE A 56 -3.97 9.90 -4.50
C PHE A 56 -3.36 10.30 -3.15
N THR A 57 -3.55 9.53 -2.08
CA THR A 57 -2.98 9.85 -0.75
C THR A 57 -1.50 9.46 -0.68
N ILE A 58 -0.69 10.26 0.00
CA ILE A 58 0.71 9.97 0.30
C ILE A 58 0.83 9.56 1.76
N VAL A 59 1.35 8.36 2.03
CA VAL A 59 1.55 7.85 3.40
C VAL A 59 3.00 7.48 3.66
N ALA A 60 3.45 7.68 4.91
CA ALA A 60 4.80 7.32 5.36
C ALA A 60 4.84 6.97 6.86
N GLY A 61 5.91 6.30 7.30
CA GLY A 61 6.19 6.01 8.71
C GLY A 61 5.71 4.64 9.21
N VAL A 62 5.98 4.38 10.48
CA VAL A 62 5.62 3.13 11.19
C VAL A 62 4.93 3.48 12.51
N PRO A 63 3.62 3.28 12.64
CA PRO A 63 2.67 2.94 11.56
C PRO A 63 2.50 4.09 10.55
N ALA A 64 2.13 3.76 9.31
CA ALA A 64 1.98 4.73 8.24
C ALA A 64 0.89 5.76 8.57
N ARG A 65 1.14 7.03 8.24
CA ARG A 65 0.23 8.16 8.39
C ARG A 65 0.19 8.96 7.10
N VAL A 66 -0.93 9.64 6.87
CA VAL A 66 -1.06 10.59 5.76
C VAL A 66 -0.07 11.74 5.98
N ILE A 67 0.78 11.97 5.00
CA ILE A 67 1.75 13.08 4.99
C ILE A 67 1.47 14.09 3.89
N GLY A 68 0.51 13.80 3.01
CA GLY A 68 0.10 14.69 1.95
C GLY A 68 -0.77 14.00 0.90
N GLU A 69 -0.97 14.71 -0.21
CA GLU A 69 -1.77 14.27 -1.35
C GLU A 69 -0.98 14.48 -2.64
N ARG A 70 -1.09 13.52 -3.55
CA ARG A 70 -0.51 13.58 -4.89
C ARG A 70 -1.20 14.67 -5.68
N GLN A 71 -0.42 15.65 -6.12
CA GLN A 71 -0.92 16.82 -6.85
C GLN A 71 -1.42 16.47 -8.26
N ILE A 72 -0.76 15.53 -8.93
CA ILE A 72 -1.12 15.09 -10.28
C ILE A 72 -2.15 13.96 -10.18
N LYS A 73 -3.39 14.25 -10.59
CA LYS A 73 -4.51 13.31 -10.55
C LYS A 73 -4.89 12.72 -11.91
N ASP A 74 -4.58 13.43 -12.99
CA ASP A 74 -4.77 12.94 -14.36
C ASP A 74 -3.60 12.03 -14.76
N LEU A 75 -3.68 10.75 -14.36
CA LEU A 75 -2.65 9.74 -14.61
C LEU A 75 -3.00 8.92 -15.85
N HIS A 76 -2.28 9.15 -16.94
CA HIS A 76 -2.50 8.45 -18.22
C HIS A 76 -1.20 7.86 -18.80
N TYR A 77 -0.14 7.76 -17.99
CA TYR A 77 1.12 7.19 -18.45
C TYR A 77 0.96 5.68 -18.70
N ARG A 78 1.52 5.22 -19.82
CA ARG A 78 1.69 3.79 -20.08
C ARG A 78 3.12 3.45 -19.76
N LEU A 79 3.32 2.68 -18.69
CA LEU A 79 4.60 1.99 -18.54
C LEU A 79 4.78 1.17 -19.81
N GLY A 80 5.95 1.29 -20.45
CA GLY A 80 6.26 0.54 -21.67
C GLY A 80 6.31 -0.96 -21.40
N ARG A 81 7.21 -1.70 -22.06
CA ARG A 81 7.49 -3.07 -21.57
C ARG A 81 8.00 -2.96 -20.13
N ALA A 82 7.15 -3.31 -19.16
CA ALA A 82 7.58 -3.48 -17.79
C ALA A 82 8.81 -4.39 -17.84
N ARG A 83 9.88 -3.96 -17.16
CA ARG A 83 11.16 -4.68 -17.19
C ARG A 83 11.03 -5.88 -16.27
N TRP A 84 10.22 -6.86 -16.70
CA TRP A 84 9.91 -8.08 -15.98
C TRP A 84 11.17 -8.94 -15.74
N PHE A 85 12.16 -8.80 -16.63
CA PHE A 85 13.44 -9.49 -16.54
C PHE A 85 14.52 -8.52 -17.01
N ARG A 86 15.27 -7.95 -16.08
CA ARG A 86 16.56 -7.33 -16.39
C ARG A 86 17.60 -7.77 -15.39
#